data_AF-A0A3D0D3X4-F1
#
_entry.id   AF-A0A3D0D3X4-F1
#
_cell.length_a   1.000
_cell.length_b   1.000
_cell.length_c   1.000
_cell.angle_alpha   90.00
_cell.angle_beta   90.00
_cell.angle_gamma   90.00
#
_symmetry.space_group_name_H-M   'P 1'
#
loop_
_entity.id
_entity.type
_entity.pdbx_description
1 polymer ?
#
loop_
_entity_poly.entity_id
_entity_poly.type
_entity_poly.pdbx_seq_one_letter_code
_entity_poly.pdbx_strand_id
1 'polypeptide(L)' 'MPFGLGGPELLIVLVVFLIVFGVGRLPEVGGALGRSIQEFRTGIREDDDPS' A
#
# COMPACT_ATOMS: atom_id res chain seq x y z
N MET A 1 25.87 -14.43 1.95
CA MET A 1 25.97 -13.08 1.37
C MET A 1 24.94 -12.21 2.10
N PRO A 2 25.32 -11.23 2.93
CA PRO A 2 24.42 -10.70 3.97
C PRO A 2 23.57 -9.50 3.48
N PHE A 3 22.99 -9.57 2.28
CA PHE A 3 22.19 -8.46 1.73
C PHE A 3 21.01 -8.96 0.89
N GLY A 4 20.24 -9.90 1.43
CA GLY A 4 18.83 -9.98 1.04
C GLY A 4 18.13 -8.79 1.68
N LEU A 5 17.16 -8.18 1.00
CA LEU A 5 16.21 -7.24 1.62
C LEU A 5 15.52 -7.94 2.79
N GLY A 6 16.15 -7.91 3.96
CA GLY A 6 15.64 -8.50 5.17
C GLY A 6 14.55 -7.60 5.76
N GLY A 7 13.73 -8.17 6.64
CA GLY A 7 12.81 -7.40 7.46
C GLY A 7 13.46 -6.17 8.15
N PRO A 8 14.71 -6.27 8.66
CA PRO A 8 15.40 -5.13 9.27
C PRO A 8 15.69 -3.96 8.32
N GLU A 9 16.25 -4.19 7.13
CA GLU A 9 16.51 -3.12 6.17
C GLU A 9 15.23 -2.41 5.73
N LEU A 10 14.16 -3.16 5.50
CA LEU A 10 12.87 -2.60 5.10
C LEU A 10 12.27 -1.73 6.23
N LEU A 11 12.46 -2.13 7.48
CA LEU A 11 12.04 -1.35 8.65
C LEU A 11 12.82 -0.02 8.75
N ILE A 12 14.13 -0.03 8.51
CA ILE A 12 14.94 1.20 8.51
C ILE A 12 14.47 2.15 7.41
N VAL A 13 14.24 1.65 6.19
CA VAL A 13 13.71 2.46 5.09
C VAL A 13 12.34 3.03 5.44
N LEU A 14 11.46 2.21 6.04
CA LEU A 14 10.15 2.66 6.50
C LEU A 14 10.26 3.79 7.53
N VAL A 15 11.15 3.67 8.51
CA VAL A 15 11.37 4.73 9.52
C VAL A 15 11.85 6.03 8.86
N VAL A 16 12.82 5.97 7.95
CA VAL A 16 13.28 7.14 7.22
C VAL A 16 12.16 7.76 6.38
N PHE A 17 11.38 6.93 5.68
CA PHE A 17 10.22 7.36 4.91
C PHE A 17 9.19 8.08 5.80
N LEU A 18 8.90 7.52 6.98
CA LEU A 18 7.98 8.12 7.95
C LEU A 18 8.49 9.43 8.54
N ILE A 19 9.80 9.63 8.67
CA ILE A 19 10.37 10.91 9.10
C ILE A 19 10.18 11.98 8.02
N VAL A 20 10.40 11.63 6.75
CA VAL A 20 10.28 12.58 5.61
C VAL A 20 8.82 12.93 5.34
N PHE A 21 7.94 11.92 5.28
CA PHE A 21 6.54 12.10 4.90
C PHE A 21 5.61 12.31 6.11
N GLY A 22 6.02 11.89 7.31
CA GLY A 22 5.20 11.90 8.52
C GLY A 22 4.36 10.63 8.68
N VAL A 23 4.18 10.19 9.93
CA VAL A 23 3.41 8.98 10.29
C VAL A 23 1.94 9.01 9.89
N GLY A 24 1.35 10.20 9.76
CA GLY A 24 -0.06 10.37 9.37
C GLY A 24 -0.32 10.27 7.87
N ARG A 25 0.70 10.48 7.01
CA ARG A 25 0.52 10.47 5.55
C ARG A 25 0.38 9.05 4.99
N LEU A 26 1.04 8.08 5.61
CA LEU A 26 0.96 6.68 5.21
C LEU A 26 -0.47 6.10 5.25
N PRO A 27 -1.23 6.21 6.36
CA PRO A 27 -2.62 5.74 6.43
C PRO A 27 -3.57 6.59 5.58
N GLU A 28 -3.32 7.89 5.41
CA GLU A 28 -4.12 8.77 4.55
C GLU A 28 -4.05 8.33 3.08
N VAL A 29 -2.82 8.14 2.56
CA VAL A 29 -2.59 7.63 1.21
C VAL A 29 -3.08 6.19 1.07
N GLY A 30 -2.79 5.33 2.03
CA GLY A 30 -3.25 3.93 2.04
C GLY A 30 -4.77 3.81 2.05
N GLY A 31 -5.48 4.67 2.78
CA GLY A 31 -6.94 4.72 2.80
C GLY A 31 -7.54 5.19 1.48
N ALA A 32 -6.93 6.20 0.84
CA ALA A 32 -7.33 6.66 -0.49
C ALA A 32 -7.13 5.57 -1.56
N LEU A 33 -5.95 4.94 -1.58
CA LEU A 33 -5.63 3.84 -2.49
C LEU A 33 -6.52 2.62 -2.23
N GLY A 34 -6.80 2.30 -0.96
CA GLY A 34 -7.66 1.19 -0.58
C GLY A 34 -9.08 1.34 -1.12
N ARG A 35 -9.64 2.55 -1.02
CA ARG A 35 -10.95 2.86 -1.61
C ARG A 35 -10.96 2.75 -3.12
N SER A 36 -9.95 3.29 -3.82
CA SER A 36 -9.87 3.17 -5.28
C SER A 36 -9.70 1.71 -5.73
N ILE A 37 -8.93 0.90 -5.00
CA ILE A 37 -8.77 -0.53 -5.28
C ILE A 37 -10.08 -1.29 -5.03
N GLN A 38 -10.82 -0.92 -3.98
CA GLN A 38 -12.12 -1.52 -3.68
C GLN A 38 -13.13 -1.23 -4.79
N GLU A 39 -13.24 0.02 -5.23
CA GLU A 39 -14.11 0.43 -6.33
C GLU A 39 -13.72 -0.26 -7.64
N PHE A 40 -12.42 -0.32 -7.96
CA PHE A 40 -11.92 -1.01 -9.14
C PHE A 40 -12.24 -2.51 -9.11
N ARG A 41 -12.08 -3.15 -7.95
CA ARG A 41 -12.41 -4.57 -7.76
C ARG A 41 -13.91 -4.83 -7.87
N THR A 42 -14.75 -3.91 -7.44
CA THR A 42 -16.22 -4.03 -7.56
C THR A 42 -16.64 -3.89 -9.02
N GLY A 43 -16.15 -2.87 -9.73
CA GLY A 43 -16.48 -2.67 -11.15
C GLY A 43 -16.11 -3.87 -12.02
N ILE A 44 -14.91 -4.43 -11.84
CA ILE A 44 -14.49 -5.63 -12.57
C ILE A 44 -15.42 -6.83 -12.30
N ARG A 45 -15.90 -7.01 -11.06
CA ARG A 45 -16.79 -8.14 -10.74
C ARG A 45 -18.19 -7.98 -11.30
N GLU A 46 -18.64 -6.75 -11.53
CA GLU A 46 -19.96 -6.48 -12.10
C GLU A 46 -19.97 -6.68 -13.62
N ASP A 47 -18.82 -6.49 -14.29
CA ASP A 47 -18.63 -6.83 -15.71
C ASP A 47 -18.46 -8.35 -15.97
N ASP A 48 -18.09 -9.13 -14.95
CA ASP A 48 -17.86 -10.58 -15.03
C ASP A 48 -19.12 -11.43 -14.70
N ASP A 49 -20.29 -10.82 -14.46
CA ASP A 49 -21.57 -11.53 -14.29
C ASP A 49 -22.31 -11.62 -15.65
N PRO A 50 -22.19 -12.74 -16.39
CA PRO A 50 -22.85 -12.89 -17.67
C PRO A 50 -24.30 -13.34 -17.39
N SER A 51 -25.20 -12.38 -17.28
CA SER A 51 -26.65 -12.61 -17.39
C SER A 51 -27.02 -13.04 -18.81
#